data_AF-A0A947ZT85-F1
#
_entry.id   AF-A0A947ZT85-F1
#
_cell.length_a   1.000
_cell.length_b   1.000
_cell.length_c   1.000
_cell.angle_alpha   90.00
_cell.angle_beta   90.00
_cell.angle_gamma   90.00
#
_symmetry.space_group_name_H-M   'P 1'
#
loop_
_entity.id
_entity.type
_entity.pdbx_description
1 polymer ?
#
loop_
_entity_poly.entity_id
_entity_poly.type
_entity_poly.pdbx_seq_one_letter_code
_entity_poly.pdbx_strand_id
1 'polypeptide(L)' 'MINEVEKKRRKIRWWFNITSSAIIILLGLAFLIMRYIYDFNPMQKKFWMITGLLLGYGLFRFLLYFWRGRHLYDDMEDE' A
#
# COMPACT_ATOMS: atom_id res chain seq x y z
N MET A 1 10.35 -5.90 29.54
CA MET A 1 9.30 -4.87 29.35
C MET A 1 9.61 -3.88 28.21
N ILE A 2 10.83 -3.36 28.06
CA ILE A 2 11.22 -2.47 26.93
C ILE A 2 11.06 -3.18 25.56
N ASN A 3 11.38 -4.48 25.49
CA ASN A 3 11.36 -5.25 24.23
C ASN A 3 9.93 -5.43 23.65
N GLU A 4 8.90 -5.54 24.48
CA GLU A 4 7.51 -5.73 24.02
C GLU A 4 6.91 -4.44 23.43
N VAL A 5 7.25 -3.28 24.00
CA VAL A 5 6.77 -1.99 23.51
C VAL A 5 7.36 -1.71 22.12
N GLU A 6 8.64 -2.03 21.91
CA GLU A 6 9.30 -1.90 20.60
C GLU A 6 8.76 -2.89 19.56
N LYS A 7 8.54 -4.16 19.93
CA LYS A 7 7.89 -5.16 19.05
C LYS A 7 6.49 -4.68 18.62
N LYS A 8 5.67 -4.15 19.54
CA LYS A 8 4.35 -3.55 19.22
C LYS A 8 4.45 -2.34 18.29
N ARG A 9 5.41 -1.44 18.54
CA ARG A 9 5.60 -0.23 17.71
C ARG A 9 6.00 -0.58 16.28
N ARG A 10 6.86 -1.59 16.09
CA ARG A 10 7.24 -2.13 14.77
C ARG A 10 6.04 -2.72 14.04
N LYS A 11 5.21 -3.52 14.72
CA LYS A 11 3.98 -4.10 14.15
C LYS A 11 2.97 -3.04 13.71
N ILE A 12 2.76 -2.00 14.53
CA ILE A 12 1.89 -0.87 14.18
C ILE A 12 2.43 -0.13 12.97
N ARG A 13 3.73 0.18 12.92
CA ARG A 13 4.36 0.86 11.79
C ARG A 13 4.24 0.04 10.49
N TRP A 14 4.42 -1.27 10.58
CA TRP A 14 4.24 -2.17 9.46
C TRP A 14 2.79 -2.16 8.94
N TRP A 15 1.81 -2.25 9.85
CA TRP A 15 0.39 -2.12 9.51
C TRP A 15 0.07 -0.80 8.84
N PHE A 16 0.57 0.34 9.36
CA PHE A 16 0.40 1.65 8.74
C PHE A 16 0.98 1.71 7.31
N ASN A 17 2.14 1.09 7.08
CA ASN A 17 2.76 1.05 5.75
C ASN A 17 1.95 0.20 4.75
N ILE A 18 1.39 -0.93 5.19
CA ILE A 18 0.52 -1.76 4.34
C ILE A 18 -0.79 -1.03 4.06
N THR A 19 -1.46 -0.51 5.08
CA THR A 19 -2.74 0.19 4.93
C THR A 19 -2.61 1.42 4.04
N SER A 20 -1.55 2.22 4.21
CA SER A 20 -1.31 3.38 3.33
C SER A 20 -1.05 2.97 1.87
N SER A 21 -0.36 1.86 1.64
CA SER A 21 -0.16 1.31 0.30
C SER A 21 -1.48 0.82 -0.31
N ALA A 22 -2.33 0.16 0.48
CA ALA A 22 -3.66 -0.28 0.06
C ALA A 22 -4.57 0.90 -0.31
N ILE A 23 -4.52 1.99 0.46
CA ILE A 23 -5.27 3.23 0.15
C ILE A 23 -4.84 3.81 -1.20
N ILE A 24 -3.53 3.83 -1.51
CA ILE A 24 -3.03 4.33 -2.79
C ILE A 24 -3.55 3.48 -3.96
N ILE A 25 -3.57 2.14 -3.80
CA ILE A 25 -4.14 1.23 -4.80
C ILE A 25 -5.64 1.49 -4.97
N LEU A 26 -6.39 1.64 -3.86
CA LEU A 26 -7.81 1.93 -3.90
C LEU A 26 -8.11 3.26 -4.61
N LEU A 27 -7.28 4.28 -4.42
CA LEU A 27 -7.39 5.54 -5.18
C LEU A 27 -7.18 5.30 -6.67
N GLY A 28 -6.16 4.54 -7.07
CA GLY A 28 -5.96 4.16 -8.47
C GLY A 28 -7.16 3.39 -9.06
N LEU A 29 -7.72 2.45 -8.30
CA LEU A 29 -8.92 1.70 -8.69
C LEU A 29 -10.16 2.59 -8.79
N ALA A 30 -10.33 3.55 -7.87
CA ALA A 30 -11.43 4.51 -7.92
C ALA A 30 -11.37 5.37 -9.19
N PHE A 31 -10.17 5.76 -9.64
CA PHE A 31 -9.98 6.46 -10.91
C PHE A 31 -10.38 5.58 -12.10
N LEU A 32 -10.04 4.28 -12.08
CA LEU A 32 -10.51 3.33 -13.10
C LEU A 32 -12.04 3.18 -13.07
N ILE A 33 -12.64 3.08 -11.89
CA ILE A 33 -14.09 3.00 -11.72
C ILE A 33 -14.78 4.24 -12.29
N MET A 34 -14.29 5.45 -11.98
CA MET A 34 -14.83 6.69 -12.56
C MET A 34 -14.73 6.68 -14.09
N ARG A 35 -13.63 6.15 -14.63
CA ARG A 35 -13.42 6.09 -16.08
C ARG A 35 -14.32 5.08 -16.79
N TYR A 36 -14.51 3.89 -16.21
CA TYR A 36 -15.23 2.79 -16.86
C TYR A 36 -16.71 2.74 -16.52
N ILE A 37 -17.12 3.13 -15.31
CA ILE A 37 -18.52 3.09 -14.88
C ILE A 37 -19.24 4.39 -15.21
N TYR A 38 -18.58 5.53 -15.01
CA TYR A 38 -19.23 6.85 -15.14
C TYR A 38 -18.87 7.57 -16.45
N ASP A 39 -18.03 6.98 -17.31
CA ASP A 39 -17.35 7.62 -18.46
C ASP A 39 -16.78 9.01 -18.14
N PHE A 40 -16.53 9.26 -16.85
CA PHE A 40 -16.06 10.55 -16.38
C PHE A 40 -14.54 10.54 -16.53
N ASN A 41 -14.01 11.46 -17.33
CA ASN A 41 -12.59 11.56 -17.57
C ASN A 41 -12.03 12.85 -16.94
N PRO A 42 -11.81 12.87 -15.62
CA PRO A 42 -11.40 14.09 -14.93
C PRO A 42 -10.07 14.64 -15.43
N MET A 43 -9.21 13.82 -16.07
CA MET A 43 -7.90 14.25 -16.59
C MET A 43 -7.49 13.52 -17.88
N GLN A 44 -8.22 13.72 -18.99
CA GLN A 44 -7.98 13.05 -20.29
C GLN A 44 -6.51 12.88 -20.70
N LYS A 45 -5.67 13.93 -20.58
CA LYS A 45 -4.28 13.90 -21.04
C LYS A 45 -3.31 13.16 -20.13
N LYS A 46 -3.62 13.05 -18.84
CA LYS A 46 -2.71 12.51 -17.81
C LYS A 46 -3.30 11.35 -17.01
N PHE A 47 -4.54 10.96 -17.29
CA PHE A 47 -5.29 9.92 -16.58
C PHE A 47 -4.48 8.64 -16.45
N TRP A 48 -4.03 8.07 -17.58
CA TRP A 48 -3.26 6.83 -17.59
C TRP A 48 -1.93 6.94 -16.84
N MET A 49 -1.29 8.11 -16.87
CA MET A 49 -0.05 8.36 -16.14
C MET A 49 -0.31 8.39 -14.63
N ILE A 50 -1.33 9.11 -14.17
CA ILE A 50 -1.66 9.24 -12.74
C ILE A 50 -2.17 7.91 -12.19
N THR A 51 -3.12 7.27 -12.88
CA THR A 51 -3.66 5.97 -12.48
C THR A 51 -2.58 4.89 -12.51
N GLY A 52 -1.71 4.90 -13.51
CA GLY A 52 -0.55 4.02 -13.59
C GLY A 52 0.46 4.26 -12.46
N LEU A 53 0.71 5.52 -12.10
CA LEU A 53 1.54 5.87 -10.94
C LEU A 53 0.91 5.39 -9.64
N LEU A 54 -0.38 5.64 -9.41
CA LEU A 54 -1.08 5.21 -8.20
C LEU A 54 -1.08 3.69 -8.06
N LEU A 55 -1.50 2.98 -9.10
CA LEU A 55 -1.56 1.52 -9.08
C LEU A 55 -0.15 0.92 -9.02
N GLY A 56 0.77 1.35 -9.88
CA GLY A 56 2.14 0.84 -9.92
C GLY A 56 2.91 1.10 -8.63
N TYR A 57 2.89 2.33 -8.12
CA TYR A 57 3.56 2.68 -6.86
C TYR A 57 2.91 2.01 -5.66
N GLY A 58 1.57 2.02 -5.60
CA GLY A 58 0.82 1.37 -4.54
C GLY A 58 1.09 -0.13 -4.48
N LEU A 59 1.06 -0.81 -5.63
CA LEU A 59 1.32 -2.25 -5.74
C LEU A 59 2.78 -2.58 -5.41
N PHE A 60 3.74 -1.81 -5.93
CA PHE A 60 5.16 -1.98 -5.64
C PHE A 60 5.45 -1.86 -4.15
N ARG A 61 4.92 -0.81 -3.49
CA ARG A 61 5.05 -0.65 -2.03
C ARG A 61 4.37 -1.77 -1.27
N PHE A 62 3.16 -2.14 -1.67
CA PHE A 62 2.42 -3.22 -1.03
C PHE A 62 3.23 -4.52 -1.06
N LEU A 63 3.77 -4.90 -2.21
CA LEU A 63 4.63 -6.07 -2.37
C LEU A 63 5.91 -5.97 -1.53
N LEU A 64 6.58 -4.82 -1.53
CA LEU A 64 7.78 -4.60 -0.71
C LEU A 64 7.49 -4.74 0.79
N TYR A 65 6.43 -4.11 1.29
CA TYR A 65 6.07 -4.18 2.72
C TYR A 65 5.49 -5.53 3.11
N PHE A 66 4.82 -6.22 2.20
CA PHE A 66 4.36 -7.58 2.40
C PHE A 66 5.54 -8.55 2.49
N TRP A 67 6.49 -8.45 1.56
CA TRP A 67 7.72 -9.26 1.57
C TRP A 67 8.58 -8.98 2.81
N ARG A 68 8.80 -7.69 3.13
CA ARG A 68 9.51 -7.27 4.34
C ARG A 68 8.78 -7.64 5.63
N GLY A 69 7.45 -7.70 5.59
CA GLY A 69 6.59 -8.15 6.69
C GLY A 69 6.74 -9.62 6.99
N ARG A 70 6.91 -10.44 5.95
CA ARG A 70 7.17 -11.87 6.09
C ARG A 70 8.47 -12.13 6.86
N HIS A 71 9.54 -11.42 6.47
CA HIS A 71 10.83 -11.50 7.18
C HIS A 71 10.81 -10.90 8.59
N LEU A 72 9.93 -9.91 8.85
CA LEU A 72 9.75 -9.32 10.18
C LEU A 72 9.07 -10.26 11.19
N TYR A 73 8.39 -11.32 10.72
CA TYR A 73 7.80 -12.36 11.58
C TYR A 73 8.78 -13.50 11.84
N ASP A 74 9.63 -13.88 10.88
CA ASP A 74 10.73 -14.85 11.11
C ASP A 74 11.69 -14.37 12.22
N ASP A 75 12.13 -13.10 12.16
CA ASP A 75 12.99 -12.51 13.21
C ASP A 75 12.30 -12.37 14.59
N MET A 76 10.98 -12.57 14.69
CA MET A 76 10.25 -12.53 15.95
C MET A 76 9.97 -13.91 16.56
N GLU A 77 10.10 -15.00 15.78
CA GLU A 77 10.00 -16.38 16.28
C GLU A 77 11.35 -16.91 16.81
N ASP A 78 12.47 -16.36 16.35
CA ASP A 78 13.82 -16.79 16.74
C ASP A 78 14.38 -16.16 18.05
N GLU A 79 13.56 -15.42 18.82
CA GLU A 79 13.90 -14.81 20.12
C GLU A 79 12.87 -15.11 21.22
#